data_AF-A0A7S2I393-F1
#
_entry.id   AF-A0A7S2I393-F1
#
_cell.length_a   1.000
_cell.length_b   1.000
_cell.length_c   1.000
_cell.angle_alpha   90.00
_cell.angle_beta   90.00
_cell.angle_gamma   90.00
#
_symmetry.space_group_name_H-M   'P 1'
#
loop_
_entity.id
_entity.type
_entity.pdbx_description
1 polymer ?
#
loop_
_entity_poly.entity_id
_entity_poly.type
_entity_poly.pdbx_seq_one_letter_code
_entity_poly.pdbx_strand_id
1 'polypeptide(L)'
;ERFSDLDLELSEVPSEGWWSQGRLEDKTDSGRRAARERVARVAQWLRELRPAAPQGPRHVIIIGHGALLSRLLGEMLGVPSGSCLFSHGNTAVTHIELRGSHLVHVHHLNWMPSKSQPSASAALSSVAS
;
A
#
# COMPACT_ATOMS: atom_id res chain seq x y z
N GLU A 1 -13.63 0.67 18.32
CA GLU A 1 -14.78 0.62 17.38
C GLU A 1 -14.60 -0.60 16.48
N ARG A 2 -15.64 -1.43 16.31
CA ARG A 2 -15.63 -2.55 15.35
C ARG A 2 -16.06 -1.96 14.00
N PHE A 3 -15.31 -2.23 12.94
CA PHE A 3 -15.68 -1.91 11.56
C PHE A 3 -16.82 -2.84 11.11
N SER A 4 -18.03 -2.66 11.65
CA SER A 4 -19.21 -3.50 11.38
C SER A 4 -19.76 -3.37 9.96
N ASP A 5 -19.31 -2.36 9.22
CA ASP A 5 -19.88 -1.97 7.92
C ASP A 5 -18.93 -2.33 6.77
N LEU A 6 -17.82 -3.02 7.06
CA LEU A 6 -16.87 -3.50 6.06
C LEU A 6 -17.26 -4.92 5.66
N ASP A 7 -18.28 -5.01 4.80
CA ASP A 7 -18.64 -6.26 4.14
C ASP A 7 -17.58 -6.54 3.07
N LEU A 8 -16.54 -7.28 3.46
CA LEU A 8 -15.49 -7.70 2.54
C LEU A 8 -16.06 -8.80 1.66
N GLU A 9 -16.35 -8.47 0.41
CA GLU A 9 -16.69 -9.48 -0.60
C GLU A 9 -15.44 -10.33 -0.90
N LEU A 10 -15.30 -11.44 -0.17
CA LEU A 10 -14.16 -12.36 -0.26
C LEU A 10 -14.32 -13.42 -1.35
N SER A 11 -15.40 -13.37 -2.13
CA SER A 11 -15.69 -14.35 -3.20
C SER A 11 -14.58 -14.41 -4.25
N GLU A 12 -13.87 -13.30 -4.46
CA GLU A 12 -12.73 -13.21 -5.39
C GLU A 12 -11.37 -13.55 -4.75
N VAL A 13 -11.32 -13.73 -3.42
CA VAL A 13 -10.09 -14.08 -2.70
C VAL A 13 -10.00 -15.61 -2.60
N PRO A 14 -9.10 -16.27 -3.34
CA PRO A 14 -8.94 -17.71 -3.25
C PRO A 14 -8.51 -18.10 -1.82
N SER A 15 -8.66 -19.37 -1.43
CA SER A 15 -8.43 -19.80 -0.04
C SER A 15 -6.99 -19.61 0.42
N GLU A 16 -6.05 -19.63 -0.52
CA GLU A 16 -4.65 -19.28 -0.31
C GLU A 16 -4.38 -17.76 -0.23
N GLY A 17 -5.34 -16.92 -0.59
CA GLY A 17 -5.21 -15.47 -0.70
C GLY A 17 -4.46 -15.04 -1.95
N TRP A 18 -4.67 -13.79 -2.40
CA TRP A 18 -4.02 -13.22 -3.59
C TRP A 18 -2.49 -13.13 -3.53
N TRP A 19 -1.90 -13.37 -2.34
CA TRP A 19 -0.47 -13.28 -2.08
C TRP A 19 0.02 -14.39 -1.13
N SER A 20 -0.42 -15.63 -1.37
CA SER A 20 -0.10 -16.80 -0.54
C SER A 20 1.37 -17.18 -0.50
N GLN A 21 2.10 -16.90 -1.58
CA GLN A 21 3.38 -17.56 -1.84
C GLN A 21 4.59 -16.61 -1.89
N GLY A 22 4.42 -15.33 -1.52
CA GLY A 22 5.48 -14.33 -1.29
C GLY A 22 6.84 -14.60 -1.96
N ARG A 23 7.80 -15.16 -1.20
CA ARG A 23 9.18 -15.42 -1.66
C ARG A 23 9.31 -16.48 -2.76
N LEU A 24 8.35 -17.38 -2.93
CA LEU A 24 8.36 -18.39 -4.01
C LEU A 24 7.98 -17.77 -5.35
N GLU A 25 7.09 -16.79 -5.36
CA GLU A 25 6.69 -16.10 -6.59
C GLU A 25 7.85 -15.34 -7.22
N ASP A 26 8.78 -14.85 -6.41
CA ASP A 26 9.95 -14.12 -6.90
C ASP A 26 11.05 -15.04 -7.42
N LYS A 27 11.00 -16.34 -7.11
CA LYS A 27 12.03 -17.31 -7.49
C LYS A 27 11.86 -17.86 -8.90
N THR A 28 10.65 -17.83 -9.46
CA THR A 28 10.36 -18.36 -10.80
C THR A 28 9.90 -17.27 -11.75
N ASP A 29 10.16 -17.42 -13.05
CA ASP A 29 9.65 -16.49 -14.06
C ASP A 29 8.12 -16.48 -14.13
N SER A 30 7.48 -17.64 -13.96
CA SER A 30 6.03 -17.78 -13.93
C SER A 30 5.43 -17.05 -12.72
N GLY A 31 6.03 -17.18 -11.54
CA GLY A 31 5.61 -16.48 -10.33
C GLY A 31 5.76 -14.95 -10.47
N ARG A 32 6.89 -14.48 -11.01
CA ARG A 32 7.13 -13.05 -11.24
C ARG A 32 6.10 -12.46 -12.21
N ARG A 33 5.75 -13.20 -13.27
CA ARG A 33 4.73 -12.79 -14.23
C ARG A 33 3.35 -12.71 -13.59
N ALA A 34 2.93 -13.74 -12.88
CA ALA A 34 1.64 -13.77 -12.20
C ALA A 34 1.49 -12.62 -11.18
N ALA A 35 2.57 -12.31 -10.43
CA ALA A 35 2.58 -11.19 -9.50
C ALA A 35 2.44 -9.83 -10.22
N ARG A 36 3.08 -9.65 -11.38
CA ARG A 36 2.94 -8.43 -12.19
C ARG A 36 1.52 -8.27 -12.72
N GLU A 37 0.94 -9.33 -13.26
CA GLU A 37 -0.44 -9.29 -13.79
C GLU A 37 -1.46 -8.95 -12.69
N ARG A 38 -1.29 -9.48 -11.48
CA ARG A 38 -2.14 -9.11 -10.33
C ARG A 38 -1.99 -7.62 -9.99
N VAL A 39 -0.75 -7.15 -9.90
CA VAL A 39 -0.47 -5.74 -9.59
C VAL A 39 -1.07 -4.81 -10.66
N ALA A 40 -0.96 -5.16 -11.94
CA ALA A 40 -1.55 -4.42 -13.05
C ALA A 40 -3.08 -4.34 -12.93
N ARG A 41 -3.76 -5.45 -12.59
CA ARG A 41 -5.21 -5.46 -12.36
C ARG A 41 -5.62 -4.55 -11.19
N VAL A 42 -4.88 -4.59 -10.08
CA VAL A 42 -5.15 -3.70 -8.93
C VAL A 42 -4.94 -2.24 -9.32
N ALA A 43 -3.86 -1.93 -10.04
CA ALA A 43 -3.58 -0.57 -10.52
C ALA A 43 -4.68 -0.06 -11.46
N GLN A 44 -5.16 -0.93 -12.37
CA GLN A 44 -6.27 -0.62 -13.27
C GLN A 44 -7.55 -0.35 -12.47
N TRP A 45 -7.92 -1.23 -11.54
CA TRP A 45 -9.08 -1.06 -10.67
C TRP A 45 -9.03 0.26 -9.89
N LEU A 46 -7.87 0.63 -9.35
CA LEU A 46 -7.68 1.92 -8.66
C LEU A 46 -7.85 3.13 -9.58
N ARG A 47 -7.45 3.03 -10.85
CA ARG A 47 -7.65 4.09 -11.85
C ARG A 47 -9.11 4.20 -12.31
N GLU A 48 -9.82 3.07 -12.33
CA GLU A 48 -11.23 2.96 -12.72
C GLU A 48 -12.20 3.28 -11.58
N LEU A 49 -11.71 3.29 -10.34
CA LEU A 49 -12.36 3.80 -9.13
C LEU A 49 -12.69 5.29 -9.31
N ARG A 50 -13.69 5.58 -10.15
CA ARG A 50 -14.35 6.87 -10.18
C ARG A 50 -15.16 6.98 -8.90
N PRO A 51 -15.21 8.16 -8.27
CA PRO A 51 -16.31 8.44 -7.36
C PRO A 51 -17.60 8.38 -8.19
N ALA A 52 -18.27 7.22 -8.18
CA ALA A 52 -19.48 6.97 -8.96
C ALA A 52 -20.65 7.89 -8.56
N ALA A 53 -20.49 8.63 -7.46
CA ALA A 53 -21.39 9.63 -6.94
C ALA A 53 -20.57 10.73 -6.23
N PRO A 54 -21.17 11.90 -5.92
CA PRO A 54 -20.54 12.92 -5.04
C PRO A 54 -20.07 12.38 -3.67
N GLN A 55 -20.63 11.22 -3.29
CA GLN A 55 -20.41 10.45 -2.06
C GLN A 55 -19.44 9.27 -2.24
N GLY A 56 -18.86 9.07 -3.44
CA GLY A 56 -17.94 7.96 -3.69
C GLY A 56 -16.67 8.02 -2.81
N PRO A 57 -15.97 6.90 -2.62
CA PRO A 57 -14.81 6.86 -1.74
C PRO A 57 -13.74 7.85 -2.22
N ARG A 58 -13.48 8.87 -1.40
CA ARG A 58 -12.43 9.88 -1.67
C ARG A 58 -11.05 9.43 -1.23
N HIS A 59 -11.00 8.43 -0.34
CA HIS A 59 -9.77 7.87 0.21
C HIS A 59 -9.87 6.34 0.20
N VAL A 60 -8.86 5.70 -0.37
CA VAL A 60 -8.69 4.25 -0.36
C VAL A 60 -7.45 3.94 0.45
N ILE A 61 -7.59 3.05 1.44
CA ILE A 61 -6.46 2.58 2.24
C ILE A 61 -6.14 1.15 1.79
N ILE A 62 -4.90 0.94 1.35
CA ILE A 62 -4.39 -0.38 0.97
C ILE A 62 -3.38 -0.82 2.03
N ILE A 63 -3.66 -1.95 2.68
CA ILE A 63 -2.76 -2.57 3.65
C ILE A 63 -2.21 -3.83 3.01
N GLY A 64 -0.89 -3.96 2.98
CA GLY A 64 -0.24 -5.11 2.35
C GLY A 64 1.24 -5.22 2.67
N HIS A 65 1.89 -6.18 2.02
CA HIS A 65 3.31 -6.42 2.19
C HIS A 65 4.15 -5.44 1.38
N GLY A 66 5.36 -5.12 1.85
CA GLY A 66 6.25 -4.15 1.19
C GLY A 66 6.57 -4.49 -0.27
N ALA A 67 6.68 -5.78 -0.61
CA ALA A 67 6.89 -6.23 -1.99
C ALA A 67 5.69 -5.93 -2.91
N LEU A 68 4.46 -6.16 -2.43
CA LEU A 68 3.24 -5.81 -3.15
C LEU A 68 3.15 -4.28 -3.34
N LEU A 69 3.31 -3.52 -2.26
CA LEU A 69 3.17 -2.05 -2.28
C LEU A 69 4.22 -1.39 -3.18
N SER A 70 5.46 -1.89 -3.17
CA SER A 70 6.54 -1.37 -4.02
C SER A 70 6.28 -1.63 -5.51
N ARG A 71 5.72 -2.80 -5.85
CA ARG A 71 5.32 -3.12 -7.24
C ARG A 71 4.13 -2.28 -7.68
N LEU A 72 3.12 -2.17 -6.82
CA LEU A 72 1.93 -1.38 -7.09
C LEU A 72 2.30 0.08 -7.34
N LEU A 73 3.15 0.67 -6.50
CA LEU A 73 3.64 2.03 -6.72
C LEU A 73 4.37 2.17 -8.06
N GLY A 74 5.24 1.21 -8.40
CA GLY A 74 5.93 1.19 -9.69
C GLY A 74 4.96 1.18 -10.87
N GLU A 75 3.94 0.32 -10.82
CA GLU A 75 2.89 0.22 -11.84
C GLU A 75 2.05 1.50 -11.94
N MET A 76 1.71 2.10 -10.81
CA MET A 76 0.95 3.35 -10.74
C MET A 76 1.72 4.51 -11.37
N LEU A 77 3.05 4.56 -11.17
CA LEU A 77 3.94 5.59 -11.69
C LEU A 77 4.48 5.30 -13.10
N GLY A 78 4.11 4.18 -13.72
CA GLY A 78 4.59 3.80 -15.06
C GLY A 78 6.08 3.47 -15.10
N VAL A 79 6.66 3.01 -13.99
CA VAL A 79 8.06 2.61 -13.91
C VAL A 79 8.26 1.30 -14.68
N PRO A 80 9.31 1.17 -15.53
CA PRO A 80 9.57 -0.05 -16.26
C PRO A 80 9.69 -1.27 -15.35
N SER A 81 8.99 -2.34 -15.74
CA SER A 81 9.01 -3.63 -15.04
C SER A 81 10.43 -4.14 -14.81
N GLY A 82 10.74 -4.54 -13.57
CA GLY A 82 12.06 -5.04 -13.18
C GLY A 82 12.97 -3.98 -12.55
N SER A 83 12.56 -2.71 -12.55
CA SER A 83 13.28 -1.66 -11.83
C SER A 83 12.99 -1.75 -10.33
N CYS A 84 14.02 -1.99 -9.50
CA CYS A 84 13.90 -1.96 -8.04
C CYS A 84 14.08 -0.54 -7.48
N LEU A 85 13.18 0.37 -7.83
CA LEU A 85 13.28 1.78 -7.41
C LEU A 85 12.63 2.07 -6.04
N PHE A 86 11.73 1.20 -5.60
CA PHE A 86 10.94 1.42 -4.38
C PHE A 86 11.13 0.28 -3.39
N SER A 87 11.20 0.65 -2.12
CA SER A 87 11.17 -0.27 -0.99
C SER A 87 10.22 0.28 0.06
N HIS A 88 9.40 -0.59 0.65
CA HIS A 88 8.46 -0.24 1.71
C HIS A 88 8.86 -0.95 3.00
N GLY A 89 9.17 -0.16 4.02
CA GLY A 89 9.40 -0.63 5.38
C GLY A 89 8.10 -1.06 6.06
N ASN A 90 8.24 -1.85 7.11
CA ASN A 90 7.10 -2.23 7.94
C ASN A 90 6.44 -0.97 8.51
N THR A 91 5.11 -0.91 8.46
CA THR A 91 4.28 0.22 8.94
C THR A 91 4.52 1.56 8.24
N ALA A 92 5.36 1.60 7.21
CA ALA A 92 5.57 2.81 6.44
C ALA A 92 4.34 3.11 5.57
N VAL A 93 4.05 4.39 5.41
CA VAL A 93 2.91 4.91 4.66
C VAL A 93 3.43 5.59 3.39
N THR A 94 2.83 5.23 2.26
CA THR A 94 2.97 5.96 1.01
C THR A 94 1.61 6.56 0.67
N HIS A 95 1.59 7.85 0.43
CA HIS A 95 0.39 8.60 0.08
C HIS A 95 0.52 9.09 -1.35
N ILE A 96 -0.38 8.61 -2.21
CA ILE A 96 -0.51 9.06 -3.59
C ILE A 96 -1.91 9.62 -3.84
N GLU A 97 -1.98 10.57 -4.75
CA GLU A 97 -3.23 11.17 -5.24
C GLU A 97 -3.36 10.85 -6.74
N LEU A 98 -4.51 10.32 -7.14
CA LEU A 98 -4.85 10.09 -8.53
C LEU A 98 -5.64 11.28 -9.08
N ARG A 99 -5.08 11.95 -10.09
CA ARG A 99 -5.74 13.06 -10.80
C ARG A 99 -6.21 12.55 -12.16
N GLY A 100 -7.43 12.05 -12.20
CA GLY A 100 -7.94 11.31 -13.36
C GLY A 100 -7.24 9.95 -13.49
N SER A 101 -7.21 9.39 -14.71
CA SER A 101 -6.74 8.03 -14.97
C SER A 101 -5.22 7.89 -15.10
N HIS A 102 -4.48 8.98 -15.32
CA HIS A 102 -3.09 8.92 -15.76
C HIS A 102 -2.10 9.72 -14.92
N LEU A 103 -2.56 10.74 -14.19
CA LEU A 103 -1.67 11.56 -13.39
C LEU A 103 -1.67 11.07 -11.93
N VAL A 104 -0.48 10.73 -11.44
CA VAL A 104 -0.25 10.30 -10.05
C VAL A 104 0.67 11.29 -9.38
N HIS A 105 0.21 11.89 -8.28
CA HIS A 105 1.01 12.74 -7.41
C HIS A 105 1.45 11.95 -6.19
N VAL A 106 2.74 11.97 -5.85
CA VAL A 106 3.26 11.33 -4.64
C VAL A 106 3.47 12.40 -3.59
N HIS A 107 2.69 12.33 -2.49
CA HIS A 107 2.80 13.26 -1.36
C HIS A 107 3.86 12.77 -0.36
N HIS A 108 3.82 11.48 -0.06
CA HIS A 108 4.75 10.82 0.85
C HIS A 108 5.14 9.46 0.28
N LEU A 109 6.41 9.08 0.45
CA LEU A 109 6.95 7.80 0.04
C LEU A 109 7.63 7.14 1.22
N ASN A 110 7.22 5.91 1.55
CA ASN A 110 7.82 5.09 2.60
C ASN A 110 7.99 5.86 3.93
N TRP A 111 7.01 6.73 4.26
CA TRP A 111 7.07 7.59 5.41
C TRP A 111 6.68 6.82 6.67
N MET A 112 7.57 6.78 7.65
CA MET A 112 7.25 6.25 8.96
C MET A 112 6.87 7.43 9.86
N PRO A 113 5.66 7.44 10.45
CA PRO A 113 5.39 8.36 11.54
C PRO A 113 6.45 8.12 12.60
N SER A 114 7.20 9.16 12.98
CA SER A 114 8.10 9.04 14.12
C SER A 114 7.25 8.57 15.29
N LYS A 115 7.57 7.41 15.89
CA LYS A 115 7.11 7.12 17.24
C LYS A 115 7.43 8.37 18.03
N SER A 116 6.40 9.01 18.58
CA SER A 116 6.55 10.18 19.44
C SER A 116 7.81 10.00 20.27
N GLN A 117 8.78 10.90 20.12
CA GLN A 117 9.74 11.07 21.20
C GLN A 117 8.91 11.20 22.47
N PRO A 118 9.22 10.47 23.56
CA PRO A 118 8.56 10.76 24.82
C PRO A 118 8.73 12.26 25.04
N SER A 119 7.60 12.97 25.18
CA SER A 119 7.57 14.41 25.42
C SER A 119 8.62 14.73 26.47
N ALA A 120 9.41 15.77 26.24
CA ALA A 120 10.40 16.32 27.16
C ALA A 120 9.75 16.87 28.44
N SER A 121 9.12 15.97 29.21
CA SER A 121 8.44 16.19 30.48
C SER A 121 8.88 15.15 31.53
N ALA A 122 9.56 14.07 31.12
CA ALA A 122 10.10 13.06 32.05
C ALA A 122 11.58 13.30 32.46
N ALA A 123 12.15 14.47 32.15
CA ALA A 123 13.56 14.80 32.48
C ALA A 123 13.72 15.78 33.66
N LEU A 124 12.71 15.93 34.52
CA LEU A 124 12.76 16.79 35.72
C LEU A 124 12.27 16.06 36.98
N SER A 125 12.75 14.85 37.25
CA SER A 125 12.53 14.22 38.56
C SER A 125 13.71 13.41 39.10
N SER A 126 14.96 13.69 38.69
CA SER A 126 16.15 13.10 39.35
C SER A 126 17.12 14.11 39.96
N VAL A 127 16.66 15.34 40.23
CA VAL A 127 17.39 16.31 41.07
C VAL A 127 16.47 16.75 42.20
N ALA A 128 16.20 15.84 43.13
CA ALA A 128 15.83 16.12 44.52
C ALA A 128 15.45 14.81 45.22
N SER A 129 16.43 14.12 45.79
CA SER A 129 16.41 13.48 47.13
C SER A 129 17.72 12.74 47.34
#